data_AF-A0A9D5LZD9-F1
#
_entry.id   AF-A0A9D5LZD9-F1
#
_cell.length_a   1.000
_cell.length_b   1.000
_cell.length_c   1.000
_cell.angle_alpha   90.00
_cell.angle_beta   90.00
_cell.angle_gamma   90.00
#
_symmetry.space_group_name_H-M   'P 1'
#
loop_
_entity.id
_entity.type
_entity.pdbx_description
1 polymer ?
#
loop_
_entity_poly.entity_id
_entity_poly.type
_entity_poly.pdbx_seq_one_letter_code
_entity_poly.pdbx_strand_id
1 'polypeptide(L)'
;MKKTKITALALAAVLSSTPVLAAEIPQEAVPAYLTGESVCITENLISPILEEVQNGLGFGEAWGKASREIHSAVLAGSTNGYGYADLTAIARNAILQYRDMYLRPDYYAQQEPVIASLIADLITAVENGSMDYAAARKEAYTRIYQSINPSYTPNTDIAADHIYLDIPTVDSAMFTIARKLLLEAEERSEAL
;
A
#
# COMPACT_ATOMS: atom_id res chain seq x y z
N MET A 1 -54.20 48.42 -6.36
CA MET A 1 -52.78 48.37 -5.96
C MET A 1 -52.59 47.47 -4.74
N LYS A 2 -52.02 46.27 -4.91
CA LYS A 2 -51.36 45.51 -3.83
C LYS A 2 -50.06 44.99 -4.43
N LYS A 3 -48.92 45.40 -3.86
CA LYS A 3 -47.58 45.11 -4.36
C LYS A 3 -47.10 43.79 -3.77
N THR A 4 -46.86 42.80 -4.60
CA THR A 4 -46.21 41.53 -4.20
C THR A 4 -44.71 41.78 -4.10
N LYS A 5 -44.11 41.56 -2.92
CA LYS A 5 -42.67 41.63 -2.71
C LYS A 5 -42.07 40.27 -3.08
N ILE A 6 -41.15 40.25 -4.06
CA ILE A 6 -40.36 39.08 -4.41
C ILE A 6 -39.01 39.24 -3.71
N THR A 7 -38.73 38.37 -2.74
CA THR A 7 -37.44 38.28 -2.07
C THR A 7 -36.61 37.23 -2.81
N ALA A 8 -35.51 37.63 -3.44
CA ALA A 8 -34.58 36.72 -4.09
C ALA A 8 -33.69 36.04 -3.03
N LEU A 9 -33.70 34.71 -2.98
CA LEU A 9 -32.81 33.91 -2.14
C LEU A 9 -31.57 33.57 -2.99
N ALA A 10 -30.42 34.15 -2.66
CA ALA A 10 -29.15 33.81 -3.30
C ALA A 10 -28.64 32.48 -2.73
N LEU A 11 -28.61 31.44 -3.56
CA LEU A 11 -28.04 30.14 -3.22
C LEU A 11 -26.52 30.20 -3.48
N ALA A 12 -25.74 30.32 -2.41
CA ALA A 12 -24.28 30.18 -2.49
C ALA A 12 -23.96 28.69 -2.71
N ALA A 13 -23.57 28.33 -3.94
CA ALA A 13 -23.00 27.02 -4.23
C ALA A 13 -21.63 26.93 -3.56
N VAL A 14 -21.55 26.19 -2.44
CA VAL A 14 -20.28 25.72 -1.89
C VAL A 14 -19.76 24.69 -2.89
N LEU A 15 -18.79 25.09 -3.71
CA LEU A 15 -17.98 24.13 -4.46
C LEU A 15 -17.17 23.36 -3.41
N SER A 16 -17.64 22.17 -3.02
CA SER A 16 -16.77 21.17 -2.43
C SER A 16 -15.75 20.81 -3.51
N SER A 17 -14.59 21.46 -3.48
CA SER A 17 -13.43 21.01 -4.24
C SER A 17 -13.09 19.64 -3.70
N THR A 18 -13.58 18.58 -4.35
CA THR A 18 -12.92 17.28 -4.24
C THR A 18 -11.48 17.54 -4.68
N PRO A 19 -10.48 17.36 -3.81
CA PRO A 19 -9.10 17.43 -4.27
C PRO A 19 -8.99 16.46 -5.45
N VAL A 20 -8.39 16.91 -6.55
CA VAL A 20 -7.92 16.02 -7.60
C VAL A 20 -6.96 15.09 -6.88
N LEU A 21 -7.40 13.86 -6.61
CA LEU A 21 -6.58 12.90 -5.89
C LEU A 21 -5.35 12.64 -6.75
N ALA A 22 -4.19 12.90 -6.16
CA ALA A 22 -2.96 12.29 -6.62
C ALA A 22 -3.12 10.77 -6.63
N ALA A 23 -2.22 10.07 -7.31
CA ALA A 23 -2.34 8.63 -7.45
C ALA A 23 -2.41 7.96 -6.05
N GLU A 24 -3.53 7.28 -5.80
CA GLU A 24 -3.85 6.66 -4.52
C GLU A 24 -2.72 5.71 -4.09
N ILE A 25 -2.36 5.73 -2.81
CA ILE A 25 -1.40 4.74 -2.29
C ILE A 25 -2.04 3.36 -2.43
N PRO A 26 -1.43 2.40 -3.15
CA PRO A 26 -2.02 1.09 -3.36
C PRO A 26 -2.20 0.37 -2.03
N GLN A 27 -3.35 -0.30 -1.86
CA GLN A 27 -3.71 -0.94 -0.59
C GLN A 27 -2.72 -2.03 -0.18
N GLU A 28 -2.11 -2.71 -1.15
CA GLU A 28 -1.06 -3.70 -0.95
C GLU A 28 0.27 -3.09 -0.48
N ALA A 29 0.48 -1.77 -0.56
CA ALA A 29 1.59 -1.09 0.12
C ALA A 29 1.28 -0.81 1.60
N VAL A 30 0.01 -0.70 1.99
CA VAL A 30 -0.39 -0.23 3.33
C VAL A 30 -0.18 -1.31 4.39
N PRO A 31 0.59 -1.09 5.47
CA PRO A 31 0.66 -2.03 6.58
C PRO A 31 -0.72 -2.33 7.19
N ALA A 32 -1.05 -3.61 7.39
CA ALA A 32 -2.40 -4.05 7.75
C ALA A 32 -2.93 -3.54 9.12
N TYR A 33 -2.05 -3.00 9.97
CA TYR A 33 -2.44 -2.43 11.27
C TYR A 33 -2.74 -0.92 11.22
N LEU A 34 -2.60 -0.30 10.05
CA LEU A 34 -2.76 1.15 9.89
C LEU A 34 -4.15 1.52 9.35
N THR A 35 -4.56 2.74 9.67
CA THR A 35 -5.91 3.26 9.38
C THR A 35 -5.95 3.97 8.03
N GLY A 36 -7.14 4.07 7.42
CA GLY A 36 -7.31 4.88 6.21
C GLY A 36 -6.96 6.36 6.40
N GLU A 37 -7.11 6.88 7.62
CA GLU A 37 -6.72 8.26 7.95
C GLU A 37 -5.20 8.45 7.88
N SER A 38 -4.40 7.53 8.43
CA SER A 38 -2.93 7.64 8.34
C SER A 38 -2.43 7.44 6.91
N VAL A 39 -3.13 6.65 6.08
CA VAL A 39 -2.89 6.56 4.63
C VAL A 39 -3.15 7.91 3.97
N CYS A 40 -4.33 8.51 4.18
CA CYS A 40 -4.66 9.81 3.61
C CYS A 40 -3.67 10.92 4.03
N ILE A 41 -3.25 10.95 5.29
CA ILE A 41 -2.25 11.89 5.78
C ILE A 41 -0.91 11.65 5.06
N THR A 42 -0.47 10.40 4.98
CA THR A 42 0.79 10.06 4.32
C THR A 42 0.76 10.42 2.84
N GLU A 43 -0.32 10.07 2.14
CA GLU A 43 -0.51 10.35 0.71
C GLU A 43 -0.43 11.84 0.42
N ASN A 44 -1.11 12.69 1.20
CA ASN A 44 -1.04 14.13 1.07
C ASN A 44 0.41 14.67 1.22
N LEU A 45 1.21 14.05 2.09
CA LEU A 45 2.59 14.46 2.33
C LEU A 45 3.55 14.01 1.21
N ILE A 46 3.31 12.85 0.59
CA ILE A 46 4.29 12.23 -0.31
C ILE A 46 3.87 12.19 -1.78
N SER A 47 2.64 12.57 -2.12
CA SER A 47 2.13 12.54 -3.51
C SER A 47 3.07 13.20 -4.53
N PRO A 48 3.62 14.42 -4.30
CA PRO A 48 4.57 15.00 -5.24
C PRO A 48 5.84 14.16 -5.42
N ILE A 49 6.26 13.44 -4.38
CA ILE A 49 7.45 12.57 -4.42
C ILE A 49 7.14 11.29 -5.20
N LEU A 50 5.92 10.76 -5.06
CA LEU A 50 5.47 9.61 -5.84
C LEU A 50 5.42 9.93 -7.34
N GLU A 51 4.97 11.13 -7.72
CA GLU A 51 5.07 11.61 -9.10
C GLU A 51 6.53 11.68 -9.59
N GLU A 52 7.47 12.15 -8.77
CA GLU A 52 8.90 12.11 -9.13
C GLU A 52 9.41 10.67 -9.30
N VAL A 53 8.97 9.72 -8.47
CA VAL A 53 9.34 8.30 -8.59
C VAL A 53 8.82 7.70 -9.89
N GLN A 54 7.58 8.00 -10.28
CA GLN A 54 7.03 7.60 -11.59
C GLN A 54 7.91 8.10 -12.73
N ASN A 55 8.50 9.29 -12.56
CA ASN A 55 9.36 9.94 -13.54
C ASN A 55 10.86 9.59 -13.40
N GLY A 56 11.22 8.57 -12.63
CA GLY A 56 12.59 8.04 -12.57
C GLY A 56 13.39 8.37 -11.31
N LEU A 57 12.78 9.00 -10.29
CA LEU A 57 13.48 9.25 -9.02
C LEU A 57 13.81 7.94 -8.30
N GLY A 58 15.10 7.76 -7.97
CA GLY A 58 15.58 6.58 -7.28
C GLY A 58 15.07 6.49 -5.83
N PHE A 59 14.94 5.26 -5.31
CA PHE A 59 14.41 4.98 -3.97
C PHE A 59 15.10 5.80 -2.85
N GLY A 60 16.44 5.85 -2.85
CA GLY A 60 17.18 6.51 -1.77
C GLY A 60 16.87 8.01 -1.66
N GLU A 61 16.74 8.69 -2.80
CA GLU A 61 16.39 10.11 -2.85
C GLU A 61 14.91 10.34 -2.51
N ALA A 62 14.01 9.55 -3.10
CA ALA A 62 12.59 9.60 -2.80
C ALA A 62 12.30 9.39 -1.31
N TRP A 63 12.96 8.39 -0.71
CA TRP A 63 12.86 8.11 0.71
C TRP A 63 13.38 9.26 1.56
N GLY A 64 14.53 9.84 1.21
CA GLY A 64 15.09 10.99 1.93
C GLY A 64 14.17 12.21 1.90
N LYS A 65 13.49 12.46 0.77
CA LYS A 65 12.47 13.51 0.66
C LYS A 65 11.25 13.19 1.54
N ALA A 66 10.65 12.02 1.37
CA ALA A 66 9.42 11.64 2.08
C ALA A 66 9.61 11.59 3.60
N SER A 67 10.72 11.02 4.06
CA SER A 67 11.09 10.97 5.48
C SER A 67 11.18 12.37 6.09
N ARG A 68 11.76 13.35 5.38
CA ARG A 68 11.87 14.72 5.86
C ARG A 68 10.52 15.44 5.93
N GLU A 69 9.66 15.26 4.91
CA GLU A 69 8.31 15.85 4.91
C GLU A 69 7.49 15.31 6.08
N ILE A 70 7.49 13.98 6.28
CA ILE A 70 6.78 13.32 7.38
C ILE A 70 7.33 13.77 8.73
N HIS A 71 8.66 13.80 8.90
CA HIS A 71 9.28 14.27 10.14
C HIS A 71 8.87 15.72 10.47
N SER A 72 8.88 16.60 9.47
CA SER A 72 8.49 18.00 9.63
C SER A 72 7.02 18.13 10.02
N ALA A 73 6.12 17.36 9.39
CA ALA A 73 4.70 17.34 9.71
C ALA A 73 4.42 16.85 11.14
N VAL A 74 5.14 15.81 11.59
CA VAL A 74 5.04 15.29 12.96
C VAL A 74 5.47 16.35 13.98
N LEU A 75 6.62 17.01 13.77
CA LEU A 75 7.09 18.08 14.66
C LEU A 75 6.16 19.29 14.69
N ALA A 76 5.50 19.58 13.56
CA ALA A 76 4.49 20.64 13.47
C ALA A 76 3.13 20.25 14.07
N GLY A 77 2.95 19.02 14.56
CA GLY A 77 1.67 18.53 15.08
C GLY A 77 0.58 18.40 14.02
N SER A 78 0.95 18.34 12.74
CA SER A 78 0.03 18.36 11.59
C SER A 78 -0.39 16.96 11.12
N THR A 79 -0.10 15.92 11.91
CA THR A 79 -0.36 14.51 11.57
C THR A 79 -1.50 13.90 12.38
N ASN A 80 -2.36 14.71 12.99
CA ASN A 80 -3.46 14.27 13.85
C ASN A 80 -3.06 13.22 14.91
N GLY A 81 -1.86 13.35 15.48
CA GLY A 81 -1.33 12.43 16.48
C GLY A 81 -0.70 11.14 15.93
N TYR A 82 -0.76 10.88 14.61
CA TYR A 82 -0.03 9.75 14.02
C TYR A 82 1.48 9.99 14.08
N GLY A 83 2.18 8.94 14.49
CA GLY A 83 3.62 8.99 14.71
C GLY A 83 4.42 8.84 13.43
N TYR A 84 5.69 9.24 13.51
CA TYR A 84 6.66 9.11 12.43
C TYR A 84 6.80 7.67 11.91
N ALA A 85 6.82 6.68 12.81
CA ALA A 85 7.01 5.28 12.45
C ALA A 85 5.91 4.75 11.51
N ASP A 86 4.66 5.05 11.83
CA ASP A 86 3.49 4.57 11.06
C ASP A 86 3.44 5.21 9.67
N LEU A 87 3.54 6.54 9.62
CA LEU A 87 3.47 7.29 8.37
C LEU A 87 4.65 6.94 7.45
N THR A 88 5.84 6.77 8.01
CA THR A 88 7.00 6.38 7.21
C THR A 88 6.99 4.92 6.77
N ALA A 89 6.31 4.03 7.49
CA ALA A 89 6.08 2.66 7.02
C ALA A 89 5.20 2.64 5.77
N ILE A 90 4.11 3.43 5.75
CA ILE A 90 3.25 3.61 4.56
C ILE A 90 4.08 4.19 3.40
N ALA A 91 4.79 5.30 3.65
CA ALA A 91 5.54 5.98 2.61
C ALA A 91 6.63 5.11 1.99
N ARG A 92 7.38 4.36 2.82
CA ARG A 92 8.44 3.48 2.31
C ARG A 92 7.88 2.41 1.38
N ASN A 93 6.78 1.78 1.76
CA ASN A 93 6.16 0.73 0.96
C ASN A 93 5.60 1.30 -0.35
N ALA A 94 4.94 2.46 -0.29
CA ALA A 94 4.41 3.14 -1.47
C ALA A 94 5.52 3.49 -2.48
N ILE A 95 6.65 4.04 -2.02
CA ILE A 95 7.80 4.37 -2.88
C ILE A 95 8.38 3.11 -3.53
N LEU A 96 8.56 2.02 -2.76
CA LEU A 96 9.07 0.76 -3.31
C LEU A 96 8.13 0.20 -4.38
N GLN A 97 6.83 0.23 -4.12
CA GLN A 97 5.84 -0.25 -5.07
C GLN A 97 5.81 0.61 -6.34
N TYR A 98 5.82 1.94 -6.22
CA TYR A 98 5.86 2.84 -7.38
C TYR A 98 7.13 2.60 -8.20
N ARG A 99 8.28 2.42 -7.55
CA ARG A 99 9.51 2.04 -8.25
C ARG A 99 9.32 0.73 -9.02
N ASP A 100 8.67 -0.27 -8.43
CA ASP A 100 8.50 -1.58 -9.06
C ASP A 100 7.53 -1.51 -10.23
N MET A 101 6.42 -0.80 -10.10
CA MET A 101 5.40 -0.64 -11.15
C MET A 101 5.88 0.23 -12.31
N TYR A 102 6.56 1.34 -12.03
CA TYR A 102 6.87 2.35 -13.05
C TYR A 102 8.30 2.30 -13.57
N LEU A 103 9.27 1.87 -12.75
CA LEU A 103 10.67 1.77 -13.16
C LEU A 103 11.10 0.35 -13.54
N ARG A 104 10.30 -0.67 -13.18
CA ARG A 104 10.51 -2.07 -13.56
C ARG A 104 9.24 -2.73 -14.15
N PRO A 105 8.50 -2.07 -15.06
CA PRO A 105 7.17 -2.52 -15.49
C PRO A 105 7.18 -3.92 -16.11
N ASP A 106 8.17 -4.22 -16.95
CA ASP A 106 8.28 -5.54 -17.59
C ASP A 106 8.51 -6.67 -16.57
N TYR A 107 9.33 -6.42 -15.55
CA TYR A 107 9.57 -7.39 -14.48
C TYR A 107 8.29 -7.62 -13.68
N TYR A 108 7.61 -6.55 -13.29
CA TYR A 108 6.36 -6.64 -12.54
C TYR A 108 5.30 -7.45 -13.31
N ALA A 109 5.09 -7.13 -14.60
CA ALA A 109 4.15 -7.84 -15.46
C ALA A 109 4.51 -9.32 -15.69
N GLN A 110 5.81 -9.67 -15.72
CA GLN A 110 6.25 -11.05 -15.82
C GLN A 110 6.04 -11.85 -14.53
N GLN A 111 6.20 -11.22 -13.36
CA GLN A 111 6.07 -11.90 -12.08
C GLN A 111 4.61 -12.13 -11.67
N GLU A 112 3.69 -11.24 -12.07
CA GLU A 112 2.27 -11.37 -11.71
C GLU A 112 1.65 -12.74 -12.02
N PRO A 113 1.74 -13.30 -13.25
CA PRO A 113 1.21 -14.64 -13.54
C PRO A 113 1.96 -15.76 -12.82
N VAL A 114 3.27 -15.60 -12.54
CA VAL A 114 4.07 -16.58 -11.79
C VAL A 114 3.55 -16.69 -10.36
N ILE A 115 3.34 -15.54 -9.70
CA ILE A 115 2.80 -15.51 -8.34
C ILE A 115 1.36 -15.99 -8.33
N ALA A 116 0.51 -15.54 -9.26
CA ALA A 116 -0.87 -16.00 -9.36
C ALA A 116 -0.96 -17.53 -9.44
N SER A 117 -0.10 -18.17 -10.24
CA SER A 117 -0.03 -19.64 -10.30
C SER A 117 0.48 -20.28 -9.01
N LEU A 118 1.45 -19.65 -8.31
CA LEU A 118 2.04 -20.18 -7.08
C LEU A 118 1.06 -20.22 -5.90
N ILE A 119 0.11 -19.28 -5.87
CA ILE A 119 -0.83 -19.10 -4.75
C ILE A 119 -2.31 -19.24 -5.17
N ALA A 120 -2.59 -19.88 -6.31
CA ALA A 120 -3.93 -19.96 -6.89
C ALA A 120 -5.00 -20.56 -5.95
N ASP A 121 -4.63 -21.59 -5.18
CA ASP A 121 -5.48 -22.20 -4.15
C ASP A 121 -5.75 -21.24 -2.99
N LEU A 122 -4.78 -20.43 -2.58
CA LEU A 122 -4.95 -19.41 -1.54
C LEU A 122 -5.89 -18.28 -2.00
N ILE A 123 -5.73 -17.82 -3.24
CA ILE A 123 -6.62 -16.84 -3.86
C ILE A 123 -8.07 -17.36 -3.83
N THR A 124 -8.28 -18.60 -4.28
CA THR A 124 -9.59 -19.25 -4.27
C THR A 124 -10.15 -19.38 -2.86
N ALA A 125 -9.31 -19.73 -1.88
CA ALA A 125 -9.71 -19.90 -0.49
C ALA A 125 -10.07 -18.57 0.21
N VAL A 126 -9.44 -17.46 -0.17
CA VAL A 126 -9.84 -16.13 0.30
C VAL A 126 -11.15 -15.69 -0.36
N GLU A 127 -11.26 -15.86 -1.68
CA GLU A 127 -12.43 -15.46 -2.45
C GLU A 127 -13.72 -16.19 -2.03
N ASN A 128 -13.62 -17.44 -1.58
CA ASN A 128 -14.77 -18.19 -1.07
C ASN A 128 -14.97 -18.07 0.46
N GLY A 129 -14.13 -17.29 1.15
CA GLY A 129 -14.19 -17.07 2.59
C GLY A 129 -13.78 -18.26 3.46
N SER A 130 -13.15 -19.30 2.88
CA SER A 130 -12.67 -20.48 3.64
C SER A 130 -11.33 -20.25 4.33
N MET A 131 -10.59 -19.19 3.96
CA MET A 131 -9.35 -18.76 4.60
C MET A 131 -9.33 -17.24 4.72
N ASP A 132 -8.90 -16.72 5.87
CA ASP A 132 -8.74 -15.27 6.07
C ASP A 132 -7.51 -14.73 5.31
N TYR A 133 -7.58 -13.46 4.90
CA TYR A 133 -6.49 -12.78 4.19
C TYR A 133 -5.15 -12.87 4.92
N ALA A 134 -5.13 -12.73 6.25
CA ALA A 134 -3.88 -12.68 7.00
C ALA A 134 -3.16 -14.05 7.01
N ALA A 135 -3.91 -15.13 7.16
CA ALA A 135 -3.42 -16.50 7.04
C ALA A 135 -2.94 -16.80 5.61
N ALA A 136 -3.75 -16.45 4.59
CA ALA A 136 -3.39 -16.64 3.19
C ALA A 136 -2.11 -15.87 2.82
N ARG A 137 -1.96 -14.63 3.29
CA ARG A 137 -0.77 -13.81 3.07
C ARG A 137 0.48 -14.44 3.71
N LYS A 138 0.37 -14.94 4.94
CA LYS A 138 1.49 -15.60 5.62
C LYS A 138 1.95 -16.84 4.85
N GLU A 139 1.01 -17.67 4.43
CA GLU A 139 1.27 -18.88 3.64
C GLU A 139 1.86 -18.53 2.26
N ALA A 140 1.31 -17.53 1.57
CA ALA A 140 1.84 -17.04 0.30
C ALA A 140 3.32 -16.62 0.42
N TYR A 141 3.69 -15.94 1.50
CA TYR A 141 5.07 -15.52 1.73
C TYR A 141 5.99 -16.73 1.93
N THR A 142 5.56 -17.72 2.69
CA THR A 142 6.29 -18.98 2.84
C THR A 142 6.52 -19.67 1.50
N ARG A 143 5.48 -19.76 0.66
CA ARG A 143 5.59 -20.36 -0.69
C ARG A 143 6.51 -19.59 -1.61
N ILE A 144 6.51 -18.26 -1.52
CA ILE A 144 7.44 -17.41 -2.27
C ILE A 144 8.90 -17.74 -1.89
N TYR A 145 9.22 -17.83 -0.59
CA TYR A 145 10.57 -18.27 -0.18
C TYR A 145 10.87 -19.70 -0.63
N GLN A 146 9.89 -20.60 -0.54
CA GLN A 146 10.04 -21.99 -0.96
C GLN A 146 10.23 -22.17 -2.47
N SER A 147 9.81 -21.19 -3.28
CA SER A 147 10.09 -21.18 -4.72
C SER A 147 11.58 -21.07 -5.04
N ILE A 148 12.38 -20.50 -4.12
CA ILE A 148 13.83 -20.39 -4.22
C ILE A 148 14.52 -21.52 -3.45
N ASN A 149 14.04 -21.82 -2.24
CA ASN A 149 14.54 -22.91 -1.42
C ASN A 149 13.39 -23.80 -0.91
N PRO A 150 13.10 -24.93 -1.56
CA PRO A 150 11.99 -25.80 -1.16
C PRO A 150 12.05 -26.34 0.28
N SER A 151 13.23 -26.33 0.92
CA SER A 151 13.37 -26.74 2.32
C SER A 151 13.16 -25.61 3.32
N TYR A 152 12.91 -24.37 2.86
CA TYR A 152 12.70 -23.22 3.73
C TYR A 152 11.51 -23.45 4.65
N THR A 153 11.77 -23.24 5.94
CA THR A 153 10.77 -23.21 7.00
C THR A 153 10.87 -21.86 7.71
N PRO A 154 9.75 -21.13 7.88
CA PRO A 154 9.78 -19.86 8.59
C PRO A 154 10.26 -20.05 10.04
N ASN A 155 11.26 -19.28 10.45
CA ASN A 155 11.63 -19.24 11.86
C ASN A 155 10.53 -18.49 12.64
N THR A 156 10.00 -19.14 13.67
CA THR A 156 8.97 -18.55 14.54
C THR A 156 9.53 -17.93 15.82
N ASP A 157 10.85 -18.03 16.04
CA ASP A 157 11.52 -17.42 17.19
C ASP A 157 11.67 -15.91 16.98
N ILE A 158 10.83 -15.16 17.68
CA ILE A 158 10.83 -13.69 17.68
C ILE A 158 12.07 -13.08 18.31
N ALA A 159 12.87 -13.85 19.06
CA ALA A 159 14.10 -13.39 19.69
C ALA A 159 15.34 -13.61 18.80
N ALA A 160 15.20 -14.39 17.73
CA ALA A 160 16.28 -14.62 16.79
C ALA A 160 16.55 -13.34 15.98
N ASP A 161 17.79 -12.86 16.04
CA ASP A 161 18.19 -11.71 15.23
C ASP A 161 18.13 -12.07 13.74
N HIS A 162 17.36 -11.27 12.99
CA HIS A 162 17.03 -11.51 11.60
C HIS A 162 18.27 -11.64 10.70
N ILE A 163 19.40 -11.04 11.07
CA ILE A 163 20.64 -11.13 10.28
C ILE A 163 21.26 -12.54 10.28
N TYR A 164 20.86 -13.40 11.23
CA TYR A 164 21.31 -14.79 11.31
C TYR A 164 20.28 -15.79 10.81
N LEU A 165 19.13 -15.31 10.30
CA LEU A 165 18.12 -16.19 9.72
C LEU A 165 18.53 -16.56 8.29
N ASP A 166 18.50 -17.85 7.99
CA ASP A 166 18.72 -18.38 6.64
C ASP A 166 17.47 -18.16 5.77
N ILE A 167 17.25 -16.90 5.39
CA ILE A 167 16.10 -16.47 4.58
C ILE A 167 16.52 -16.44 3.10
N PRO A 168 15.82 -17.16 2.22
CA PRO A 168 16.09 -17.10 0.79
C PRO A 168 15.95 -15.66 0.26
N THR A 169 16.87 -15.25 -0.62
CA THR A 169 16.79 -13.93 -1.25
C THR A 169 15.67 -13.93 -2.30
N VAL A 170 14.68 -13.06 -2.09
CA VAL A 170 13.51 -12.90 -2.97
C VAL A 170 13.32 -11.41 -3.26
N ASP A 171 12.93 -11.05 -4.49
CA ASP A 171 12.58 -9.67 -4.82
C ASP A 171 11.29 -9.22 -4.13
N SER A 172 11.30 -8.01 -3.55
CA SER A 172 10.16 -7.46 -2.81
C SER A 172 8.86 -7.38 -3.62
N ALA A 173 8.96 -7.19 -4.95
CA ALA A 173 7.80 -7.10 -5.83
C ALA A 173 6.92 -8.36 -5.78
N MET A 174 7.52 -9.55 -5.58
CA MET A 174 6.77 -10.81 -5.48
C MET A 174 5.80 -10.80 -4.29
N PHE A 175 6.22 -10.23 -3.16
CA PHE A 175 5.36 -10.09 -1.98
C PHE A 175 4.25 -9.06 -2.20
N THR A 176 4.56 -7.92 -2.84
CA THR A 176 3.57 -6.89 -3.18
C THR A 176 2.50 -7.45 -4.13
N ILE A 177 2.92 -8.18 -5.17
CA ILE A 177 2.02 -8.86 -6.11
C ILE A 177 1.13 -9.87 -5.38
N ALA A 178 1.70 -10.71 -4.50
CA ALA A 178 0.90 -11.66 -3.73
C ALA A 178 -0.16 -10.97 -2.88
N ARG A 179 0.20 -9.84 -2.24
CA ARG A 179 -0.74 -9.05 -1.46
C ARG A 179 -1.86 -8.46 -2.32
N LYS A 180 -1.53 -7.90 -3.48
CA LYS A 180 -2.50 -7.38 -4.45
C LYS A 180 -3.52 -8.45 -4.82
N LEU A 181 -3.06 -9.61 -5.27
CA LEU A 181 -3.94 -10.71 -5.71
C LEU A 181 -4.85 -11.23 -4.58
N LEU A 182 -4.36 -11.28 -3.35
CA LEU A 182 -5.15 -11.70 -2.20
C LEU A 182 -6.16 -10.64 -1.74
N LEU A 183 -5.82 -9.34 -1.83
CA LEU A 183 -6.76 -8.25 -1.53
C LEU A 183 -7.89 -8.21 -2.57
N GLU A 184 -7.56 -8.31 -3.85
CA GLU A 184 -8.56 -8.40 -4.91
C GLU A 184 -9.50 -9.62 -4.71
N ALA A 185 -8.98 -10.73 -4.16
CA ALA A 185 -9.79 -11.89 -3.82
C ALA A 185 -10.73 -11.65 -2.63
N GLU A 186 -10.23 -10.95 -1.60
CA GLU A 186 -11.02 -10.56 -0.44
C GLU A 186 -12.16 -9.61 -0.83
N GLU A 187 -11.89 -8.60 -1.66
CA GLU A 187 -12.91 -7.70 -2.20
C GLU A 187 -14.01 -8.43 -2.98
N ARG A 188 -13.63 -9.45 -3.77
CA ARG A 188 -14.61 -10.28 -4.48
C ARG A 188 -15.47 -11.13 -3.53
N SER A 189 -14.90 -11.59 -2.41
CA SER A 189 -15.62 -12.33 -1.37
C SER A 189 -16.68 -11.45 -0.70
N GLU A 190 -16.34 -10.20 -0.37
CA GLU A 190 -17.26 -9.24 0.27
C GLU A 190 -18.42 -8.79 -0.64
N ALA A 191 -18.28 -8.98 -1.96
CA ALA A 191 -19.30 -8.63 -2.94
C ALA A 191 -20.39 -9.71 -3.15
N LEU A 192 -20.25 -10.89 -2.54
CA LEU A 192 -21.16 -12.05 -2.67
C LEU A 192 -22.17 -12.15 -1.52
#